data_AF-A0A2N5YSQ5-F1
#
_entry.id   AF-A0A2N5YSQ5-F1
#
_cell.length_a   1.000
_cell.length_b   1.000
_cell.length_c   1.000
_cell.angle_alpha   90.00
_cell.angle_beta   90.00
_cell.angle_gamma   90.00
#
_symmetry.space_group_name_H-M   'P 1'
#
loop_
_entity.id
_entity.type
_entity.pdbx_description
1 polymer ?
#
loop_
_entity_poly.entity_id
_entity_poly.type
_entity_poly.pdbx_seq_one_letter_code
_entity_poly.pdbx_strand_id
1 'polypeptide(L)'
;MKTKLFLCLLLAVGSSTGVFAQGRIVANSIREYINADVKIVPREDGKGVSIVSEEPMYVAGQKVNYKNSAVYIAFSLHPEWDNVLLVADWTGSMYSYVGQIIRWHKLNIDKELVRNIVLFNDGDDAISSKPKRIGGTGGIYYANPNDIEGLLEQIEIAVDNGDGGDAEENDIEAILAGLNKFQEAQDIVLVADSSPVRDIKLMYNIEQPVNIIICDTGNIQDYIRLAYYTGGTITSAYDDIDFSDRQSINPANIVFEGNIYDVSMETATLNKQ
;
A
#
# COMPACT_ATOMS: atom_id res chain seq x y z
N MET A 1 10.26 -32.82 22.70
CA MET A 1 10.66 -31.46 23.11
C MET A 1 12.02 -31.13 22.49
N LYS A 2 12.02 -30.40 21.37
CA LYS A 2 13.22 -29.71 20.87
C LYS A 2 12.81 -28.30 20.52
N THR A 3 13.15 -27.38 21.40
CA THR A 3 12.94 -25.94 21.27
C THR A 3 13.81 -25.44 20.11
N LYS A 4 13.20 -24.98 19.01
CA LYS A 4 13.93 -24.23 17.98
C LYS A 4 14.09 -22.80 18.47
N LEU A 5 15.33 -22.43 18.75
CA LEU A 5 15.74 -21.06 19.06
C LEU A 5 15.60 -20.23 17.77
N PHE A 6 14.68 -19.27 17.75
CA PHE A 6 14.57 -18.29 16.67
C PHE A 6 15.66 -17.24 16.89
N LEU A 7 16.64 -17.19 15.99
CA LEU A 7 17.66 -16.14 15.96
C LEU A 7 17.10 -14.96 15.16
N CYS A 8 16.68 -13.89 15.84
CA CYS A 8 16.42 -12.61 15.19
C CYS A 8 17.74 -12.08 14.63
N LEU A 9 17.91 -12.17 13.30
CA LEU A 9 19.02 -11.55 12.61
C LEU A 9 18.64 -10.08 12.36
N LEU A 10 19.09 -9.17 13.22
CA LEU A 10 19.20 -7.76 12.85
C LEU A 10 20.31 -7.67 11.80
N LEU A 11 19.95 -7.51 10.53
CA LEU A 11 20.90 -7.26 9.45
C LEU A 11 21.24 -5.76 9.45
N ALA A 12 22.30 -5.40 10.17
CA ALA A 12 23.06 -4.21 9.85
C ALA A 12 24.12 -4.61 8.82
N VAL A 13 23.98 -4.18 7.55
CA VAL A 13 25.00 -4.42 6.52
C VAL A 13 25.44 -3.13 5.90
N GLY A 14 26.56 -2.61 6.42
CA GLY A 14 27.41 -1.70 5.68
C GLY A 14 28.39 -2.50 4.81
N SER A 15 28.32 -2.32 3.49
CA SER A 15 29.44 -2.29 2.53
C SER A 15 28.90 -2.47 1.10
N SER A 16 29.45 -1.70 0.19
CA SER A 16 28.96 -1.36 -1.16
C SER A 16 28.93 -2.50 -2.20
N THR A 17 28.96 -3.76 -1.78
CA THR A 17 28.65 -4.94 -2.60
C THR A 17 27.32 -5.60 -2.19
N GLY A 18 26.64 -5.08 -1.16
CA GLY A 18 25.44 -5.66 -0.55
C GLY A 18 24.10 -5.07 -1.00
N VAL A 19 24.09 -3.98 -1.77
CA VAL A 19 22.85 -3.28 -2.15
C VAL A 19 22.04 -4.11 -3.16
N PHE A 20 22.64 -4.55 -4.28
CA PHE A 20 21.99 -5.43 -5.29
C PHE A 20 21.62 -6.84 -4.82
N ALA A 21 22.00 -7.22 -3.60
CA ALA A 21 21.60 -8.51 -3.04
C ALA A 21 20.27 -8.42 -2.31
N GLN A 22 19.90 -7.23 -1.80
CA GLN A 22 18.75 -7.06 -0.94
C GLN A 22 17.45 -7.17 -1.73
N GLY A 23 17.32 -6.49 -2.88
CA GLY A 23 16.15 -6.59 -3.74
C GLY A 23 15.87 -8.02 -4.19
N ARG A 24 16.91 -8.73 -4.60
CA ARG A 24 16.76 -10.15 -4.99
C ARG A 24 16.35 -11.05 -3.83
N ILE A 25 16.84 -10.80 -2.62
CA ILE A 25 16.42 -11.55 -1.42
C ILE A 25 14.94 -11.29 -1.12
N VAL A 26 14.50 -10.03 -1.18
CA VAL A 26 13.10 -9.64 -0.97
C VAL A 26 12.21 -10.28 -2.04
N ALA A 27 12.55 -10.12 -3.32
CA ALA A 27 11.80 -10.70 -4.44
C ALA A 27 11.69 -12.23 -4.35
N ASN A 28 12.77 -12.93 -3.98
CA ASN A 28 12.73 -14.38 -3.75
C ASN A 28 11.83 -14.76 -2.58
N SER A 29 11.89 -14.02 -1.47
CA SER A 29 11.00 -14.27 -0.32
C SER A 29 9.53 -14.07 -0.68
N ILE A 30 9.21 -13.06 -1.50
CA ILE A 30 7.87 -12.86 -2.05
C ILE A 30 7.50 -14.02 -2.97
N ARG A 31 8.40 -14.45 -3.86
CA ARG A 31 8.17 -15.59 -4.76
C ARG A 31 7.83 -16.87 -3.99
N GLU A 32 8.52 -17.15 -2.89
CA GLU A 32 8.19 -18.26 -1.99
C GLU A 32 6.80 -18.07 -1.37
N TYR A 33 6.52 -16.88 -0.83
CA TYR A 33 5.24 -16.55 -0.20
C TYR A 33 4.04 -16.72 -1.15
N ILE A 34 4.10 -16.17 -2.36
CA ILE A 34 2.97 -16.21 -3.32
C ILE A 34 2.72 -17.61 -3.90
N ASN A 35 3.64 -18.55 -3.68
CA ASN A 35 3.53 -19.96 -4.10
C ASN A 35 3.19 -20.92 -2.95
N ALA A 36 3.18 -20.45 -1.70
CA ALA A 36 2.82 -21.28 -0.56
C ALA A 36 1.35 -21.72 -0.62
N ASP A 37 1.01 -22.88 -0.08
CA ASP A 37 -0.39 -23.32 0.01
C ASP A 37 -1.11 -22.62 1.17
N VAL A 38 -2.23 -21.95 0.88
CA VAL A 38 -3.12 -21.36 1.90
C VAL A 38 -4.58 -21.60 1.56
N LYS A 39 -5.43 -21.49 2.57
CA LYS A 39 -6.89 -21.46 2.40
C LYS A 39 -7.40 -20.05 2.65
N ILE A 40 -8.39 -19.62 1.89
CA ILE A 40 -9.12 -18.37 2.15
C ILE A 40 -10.49 -18.78 2.70
N VAL A 41 -10.85 -18.26 3.86
CA VAL A 41 -12.10 -18.59 4.56
C VAL A 41 -12.81 -17.31 4.99
N PRO A 42 -14.16 -17.28 5.06
CA PRO A 42 -14.87 -16.16 5.66
C PRO A 42 -14.45 -15.93 7.11
N ARG A 43 -14.41 -14.67 7.55
CA ARG A 43 -14.14 -14.33 8.96
C ARG A 43 -15.32 -14.65 9.87
N GLU A 44 -15.02 -14.95 11.13
CA GLU A 44 -16.04 -15.23 12.16
C GLU A 44 -16.94 -14.02 12.45
N ASP A 45 -16.42 -12.80 12.31
CA ASP A 45 -17.16 -11.55 12.48
C ASP A 45 -18.00 -11.17 11.24
N GLY A 46 -17.92 -11.95 10.17
CA GLY A 46 -18.60 -11.70 8.90
C GLY A 46 -18.01 -10.53 8.08
N LYS A 47 -16.93 -9.89 8.55
CA LYS A 47 -16.32 -8.73 7.90
C LYS A 47 -15.16 -9.14 6.99
N GLY A 48 -15.49 -9.70 5.83
CA GLY A 48 -14.50 -10.10 4.82
C GLY A 48 -13.91 -11.51 5.04
N VAL A 49 -12.64 -11.69 4.70
CA VAL A 49 -11.98 -13.00 4.67
C VAL A 49 -10.70 -13.06 5.51
N SER A 50 -10.36 -14.27 5.96
CA SER A 50 -9.07 -14.61 6.56
C SER A 50 -8.35 -15.59 5.66
N ILE A 51 -7.04 -15.43 5.58
CA ILE A 51 -6.16 -16.46 5.04
C ILE A 51 -5.85 -17.44 6.17
N VAL A 52 -5.65 -18.71 5.87
CA VAL A 52 -5.27 -19.74 6.85
C VAL A 52 -4.10 -20.52 6.27
N SER A 53 -3.01 -20.58 7.04
CA SER A 53 -1.81 -21.35 6.75
C SER A 53 -1.49 -22.25 7.93
N GLU A 54 -1.00 -23.46 7.65
CA GLU A 54 -0.56 -24.39 8.70
C GLU A 54 0.70 -23.88 9.41
N GLU A 55 1.59 -23.21 8.65
CA GLU A 55 2.85 -22.67 9.16
C GLU A 55 2.88 -21.13 9.08
N PRO A 56 3.56 -20.46 10.03
CA PRO A 56 3.82 -19.01 9.92
C PRO A 56 4.62 -18.70 8.66
N MET A 57 4.15 -17.72 7.89
CA MET A 57 4.84 -17.25 6.69
C MET A 57 5.54 -15.91 6.96
N TYR A 58 6.62 -15.70 6.22
CA TYR A 58 7.43 -14.49 6.30
C TYR A 58 7.68 -13.96 4.89
N VAL A 59 7.74 -12.64 4.78
CA VAL A 59 8.19 -11.93 3.58
C VAL A 59 9.31 -10.99 4.01
N ALA A 60 10.50 -11.15 3.44
CA ALA A 60 11.68 -10.37 3.79
C ALA A 60 11.97 -10.33 5.31
N GLY A 61 11.69 -11.43 6.01
CA GLY A 61 11.86 -11.55 7.47
C GLY A 61 10.72 -10.98 8.31
N GLN A 62 9.75 -10.28 7.72
CA GLN A 62 8.55 -9.79 8.38
C GLN A 62 7.49 -10.90 8.46
N LYS A 63 6.88 -11.06 9.63
CA LYS A 63 5.81 -12.05 9.83
C LYS A 63 4.52 -11.56 9.18
N VAL A 64 3.93 -12.36 8.31
CA VAL A 64 2.67 -11.99 7.63
C VAL A 64 1.47 -12.18 8.56
N ASN A 65 0.65 -11.13 8.74
CA ASN A 65 -0.60 -11.20 9.48
C ASN A 65 -1.78 -11.58 8.58
N TYR A 66 -1.91 -12.88 8.33
CA TYR A 66 -2.83 -13.41 7.34
C TYR A 66 -4.32 -13.41 7.78
N LYS A 67 -4.59 -13.40 9.10
CA LYS A 67 -5.96 -13.44 9.64
C LYS A 67 -6.65 -12.08 9.44
N ASN A 68 -5.86 -11.01 9.56
CA ASN A 68 -6.25 -9.62 9.55
C ASN A 68 -5.57 -8.89 8.38
N SER A 69 -5.58 -9.52 7.20
CA SER A 69 -5.01 -8.92 6.00
C SER A 69 -5.94 -7.83 5.47
N ALA A 70 -5.58 -6.56 5.66
CA ALA A 70 -6.35 -5.42 5.14
C ALA A 70 -6.56 -5.53 3.62
N VAL A 71 -5.54 -5.98 2.89
CA VAL A 71 -5.60 -6.22 1.43
C VAL A 71 -6.72 -7.18 1.06
N TYR A 72 -6.73 -8.38 1.66
CA TYR A 72 -7.75 -9.38 1.32
C TYR A 72 -9.14 -8.99 1.80
N ILE A 73 -9.23 -8.30 2.94
CA ILE A 73 -10.49 -7.81 3.48
C ILE A 73 -11.07 -6.76 2.54
N ALA A 74 -10.30 -5.73 2.15
CA ALA A 74 -10.76 -4.66 1.28
C ALA A 74 -11.29 -5.18 -0.07
N PHE A 75 -10.50 -5.99 -0.79
CA PHE A 75 -10.97 -6.58 -2.05
C PHE A 75 -12.17 -7.54 -1.90
N SER A 76 -12.44 -8.04 -0.68
CA SER A 76 -13.64 -8.83 -0.41
C SER A 76 -14.87 -7.98 -0.07
N LEU A 77 -14.67 -6.81 0.53
CA LEU A 77 -15.72 -5.85 0.87
C LEU A 77 -16.13 -5.00 -0.32
N HIS A 78 -15.22 -4.79 -1.28
CA HIS A 78 -15.41 -3.97 -2.47
C HIS A 78 -15.40 -4.78 -3.78
N PRO A 79 -16.37 -5.68 -4.01
CA PRO A 79 -16.47 -6.42 -5.27
C PRO A 79 -16.85 -5.54 -6.47
N GLU A 80 -17.26 -4.29 -6.23
CA GLU A 80 -17.60 -3.30 -7.25
C GLU A 80 -16.40 -2.63 -7.92
N TRP A 81 -15.22 -2.66 -7.29
CA TRP A 81 -14.01 -2.10 -7.90
C TRP A 81 -13.73 -2.80 -9.23
N ASP A 82 -13.36 -2.05 -10.27
CA ASP A 82 -12.99 -2.60 -11.58
C ASP A 82 -12.02 -1.65 -12.30
N ASN A 83 -11.25 -2.19 -13.26
CA ASN A 83 -10.25 -1.44 -14.01
C ASN A 83 -9.30 -0.64 -13.09
N VAL A 84 -8.81 -1.32 -12.05
CA VAL A 84 -8.06 -0.73 -10.95
C VAL A 84 -6.66 -0.29 -11.39
N LEU A 85 -6.33 0.97 -11.07
CA LEU A 85 -4.96 1.44 -10.90
C LEU A 85 -4.54 1.16 -9.46
N LEU A 86 -3.72 0.14 -9.27
CA LEU A 86 -3.21 -0.25 -7.96
C LEU A 86 -1.92 0.52 -7.70
N VAL A 87 -1.93 1.37 -6.68
CA VAL A 87 -0.77 2.15 -6.23
C VAL A 87 -0.35 1.60 -4.87
N ALA A 88 0.90 1.15 -4.74
CA ALA A 88 1.37 0.54 -3.50
C ALA A 88 2.64 1.21 -3.01
N ASP A 89 2.61 1.59 -1.74
CA ASP A 89 3.81 1.93 -0.97
C ASP A 89 4.75 0.73 -0.97
N TRP A 90 5.99 1.02 -1.35
CA TRP A 90 7.12 0.10 -1.47
C TRP A 90 8.28 0.54 -0.56
N THR A 91 7.98 0.85 0.68
CA THR A 91 8.98 1.09 1.73
C THR A 91 9.34 -0.19 2.48
N GLY A 92 10.40 -0.11 3.28
CA GLY A 92 10.85 -1.24 4.10
C GLY A 92 9.78 -1.80 5.03
N SER A 93 8.86 -0.98 5.55
CA SER A 93 7.73 -1.41 6.40
C SER A 93 6.68 -2.22 5.63
N MET A 94 6.57 -2.00 4.32
CA MET A 94 5.49 -2.53 3.50
C MET A 94 5.73 -3.93 2.92
N TYR A 95 6.92 -4.52 3.06
CA TYR A 95 7.26 -5.79 2.38
C TYR A 95 6.25 -6.92 2.61
N SER A 96 5.79 -7.14 3.84
CA SER A 96 4.79 -8.18 4.11
C SER A 96 3.43 -7.89 3.51
N TYR A 97 3.06 -6.61 3.38
CA TYR A 97 1.82 -6.17 2.76
C TYR A 97 1.89 -6.27 1.25
N VAL A 98 3.00 -5.88 0.62
CA VAL A 98 3.13 -6.05 -0.83
C VAL A 98 3.20 -7.52 -1.23
N GLY A 99 3.80 -8.38 -0.40
CA GLY A 99 3.66 -9.82 -0.57
C GLY A 99 2.18 -10.26 -0.65
N GLN A 100 1.33 -9.75 0.26
CA GLN A 100 -0.10 -10.01 0.27
C GLN A 100 -0.81 -9.45 -0.98
N ILE A 101 -0.44 -8.26 -1.44
CA ILE A 101 -0.94 -7.66 -2.68
C ILE A 101 -0.69 -8.58 -3.87
N ILE A 102 0.57 -8.98 -4.08
CA ILE A 102 0.94 -9.81 -5.24
C ILE A 102 0.28 -11.17 -5.17
N ARG A 103 0.17 -11.75 -3.96
CA ARG A 103 -0.52 -13.02 -3.77
C ARG A 103 -2.00 -12.90 -4.12
N TRP A 104 -2.67 -11.87 -3.59
CA TRP A 104 -4.07 -11.64 -3.89
C TRP A 104 -4.27 -11.48 -5.39
N HIS A 105 -3.45 -10.66 -6.03
CA HIS A 105 -3.50 -10.41 -7.47
C HIS A 105 -3.29 -11.68 -8.27
N LYS A 106 -2.24 -12.46 -7.98
CA LYS A 106 -1.96 -13.74 -8.64
C LYS A 106 -3.13 -14.73 -8.54
N LEU A 107 -3.81 -14.79 -7.40
CA LEU A 107 -4.97 -15.67 -7.22
C LEU A 107 -6.24 -15.18 -7.94
N ASN A 108 -6.25 -13.92 -8.36
CA ASN A 108 -7.40 -13.25 -8.98
C ASN A 108 -7.08 -12.71 -10.39
N ILE A 109 -5.93 -13.08 -10.97
CA ILE A 109 -5.40 -12.49 -12.21
C ILE A 109 -6.37 -12.68 -13.39
N ASP A 110 -7.07 -13.82 -13.44
CA ASP A 110 -8.07 -14.14 -14.46
C ASP A 110 -9.32 -13.23 -14.42
N LYS A 111 -9.52 -12.49 -13.31
CA LYS A 111 -10.59 -11.49 -13.23
C LYS A 111 -10.25 -10.19 -13.97
N GLU A 112 -8.97 -9.99 -14.30
CA GLU A 112 -8.45 -8.79 -14.93
C GLU A 112 -8.82 -7.47 -14.22
N LEU A 113 -9.04 -7.53 -12.91
CA LEU A 113 -9.46 -6.40 -12.08
C LEU A 113 -8.40 -5.29 -12.06
N VAL A 114 -7.15 -5.66 -11.79
CA VAL A 114 -6.02 -4.75 -11.74
C VAL A 114 -5.44 -4.60 -13.14
N ARG A 115 -5.57 -3.39 -13.70
CA ARG A 115 -5.11 -3.08 -15.06
C ARG A 115 -3.70 -2.53 -15.07
N ASN A 116 -3.32 -1.81 -14.02
CA ASN A 116 -1.99 -1.20 -13.91
C ASN A 116 -1.52 -1.21 -12.45
N ILE A 117 -0.22 -1.38 -12.26
CA ILE A 117 0.42 -1.31 -10.94
C ILE A 117 1.48 -0.21 -10.94
N VAL A 118 1.44 0.63 -9.91
CA VAL A 118 2.45 1.63 -9.59
C VAL A 118 3.00 1.34 -8.21
N LEU A 119 4.32 1.31 -8.08
CA LEU A 119 5.02 1.18 -6.81
C LEU A 119 5.77 2.49 -6.52
N PHE A 120 5.90 2.88 -5.25
CA PHE A 120 6.69 4.04 -4.87
C PHE A 120 7.49 3.82 -3.60
N ASN A 121 8.70 4.39 -3.51
CA ASN A 121 9.60 4.27 -2.34
C ASN A 121 10.10 5.63 -1.82
N ASP A 122 9.35 6.70 -2.14
CA ASP A 122 9.67 8.07 -1.75
C ASP A 122 11.07 8.54 -2.18
N GLY A 123 11.43 8.26 -3.43
CA GLY A 123 12.51 8.95 -4.10
C GLY A 123 13.89 8.32 -3.96
N ASP A 124 14.01 7.00 -3.96
CA ASP A 124 15.28 6.28 -4.16
C ASP A 124 16.43 6.71 -3.23
N ASP A 125 16.16 6.80 -1.92
CA ASP A 125 17.10 7.26 -0.87
C ASP A 125 17.73 8.65 -1.14
N ALA A 126 17.05 9.48 -1.94
CA ALA A 126 17.57 10.77 -2.40
C ALA A 126 17.93 11.74 -1.26
N ILE A 127 17.45 11.55 -0.02
CA ILE A 127 17.82 12.38 1.16
C ILE A 127 19.33 12.53 1.31
N SER A 128 20.10 11.51 0.94
CA SER A 128 21.56 11.55 1.02
C SER A 128 22.22 12.48 -0.02
N SER A 129 21.52 12.86 -1.10
CA SER A 129 22.09 13.60 -2.23
C SER A 129 21.33 14.87 -2.66
N LYS A 130 20.01 14.98 -2.43
CA LYS A 130 19.14 16.12 -2.80
C LYS A 130 17.90 16.22 -1.89
N PRO A 131 17.35 17.43 -1.66
CA PRO A 131 16.09 17.58 -0.94
C PRO A 131 14.93 16.99 -1.75
N LYS A 132 14.11 16.14 -1.12
CA LYS A 132 12.82 15.66 -1.65
C LYS A 132 11.85 16.84 -1.74
N ARG A 133 11.39 17.16 -2.94
CA ARG A 133 10.50 18.29 -3.21
C ARG A 133 9.14 17.76 -3.62
N ILE A 134 8.09 18.24 -2.98
CA ILE A 134 6.70 17.95 -3.38
C ILE A 134 6.53 18.21 -4.88
N GLY A 135 6.04 17.19 -5.60
CA GLY A 135 5.84 17.18 -7.05
C GLY A 135 7.08 16.76 -7.86
N GLY A 136 8.13 16.27 -7.20
CA GLY A 136 9.38 15.87 -7.84
C GLY A 136 10.26 14.99 -6.97
N THR A 137 9.65 14.19 -6.10
CA THR A 137 10.33 13.29 -5.17
C THR A 137 10.91 12.09 -5.91
N GLY A 138 10.17 11.52 -6.88
CA GLY A 138 10.64 10.41 -7.70
C GLY A 138 10.41 9.04 -7.07
N GLY A 139 11.22 8.04 -7.44
CA GLY A 139 11.07 6.69 -6.89
C GLY A 139 9.75 6.02 -7.27
N ILE A 140 9.29 6.21 -8.51
CA ILE A 140 8.02 5.68 -9.02
C ILE A 140 8.30 4.63 -10.09
N TYR A 141 7.73 3.44 -9.90
CA TYR A 141 7.95 2.26 -10.72
C TYR A 141 6.63 1.77 -11.30
N TYR A 142 6.66 1.25 -12.52
CA TYR A 142 5.48 0.78 -13.23
C TYR A 142 5.63 -0.70 -13.53
N ALA A 143 4.62 -1.49 -13.18
CA ALA A 143 4.60 -2.91 -13.45
C ALA A 143 3.36 -3.32 -14.25
N ASN A 144 3.54 -4.32 -15.10
CA ASN A 144 2.45 -4.98 -15.80
C ASN A 144 1.83 -6.02 -14.85
N PRO A 145 0.55 -5.90 -14.48
CA PRO A 145 -0.09 -6.86 -13.59
C PRO A 145 -0.12 -8.28 -14.15
N ASN A 146 -0.08 -8.45 -15.47
CA ASN A 146 -0.13 -9.77 -16.11
C ASN A 146 1.23 -10.48 -16.16
N ASP A 147 2.30 -9.80 -15.75
CA ASP A 147 3.67 -10.33 -15.72
C ASP A 147 4.18 -10.36 -14.27
N ILE A 148 3.85 -11.44 -13.55
CA ILE A 148 4.25 -11.58 -12.14
C ILE A 148 5.77 -11.58 -11.97
N GLU A 149 6.53 -12.17 -12.89
CA GLU A 149 7.99 -12.17 -12.79
C GLU A 149 8.54 -10.77 -13.08
N GLY A 150 8.02 -10.07 -14.09
CA GLY A 150 8.36 -8.66 -14.35
C GLY A 150 8.00 -7.74 -13.18
N LEU A 151 6.89 -7.98 -12.48
CA LEU A 151 6.54 -7.27 -11.24
C LEU A 151 7.56 -7.55 -10.12
N LEU A 152 8.01 -8.79 -9.93
CA LEU A 152 9.07 -9.13 -8.97
C LEU A 152 10.43 -8.49 -9.34
N GLU A 153 10.73 -8.32 -10.62
CA GLU A 153 11.91 -7.60 -11.09
C GLU A 153 11.81 -6.09 -10.80
N GLN A 154 10.64 -5.47 -11.00
CA GLN A 154 10.43 -4.05 -10.62
C GLN A 154 10.60 -3.84 -9.12
N ILE A 155 10.14 -4.81 -8.33
CA ILE A 155 10.32 -4.86 -6.88
C ILE A 155 11.78 -4.94 -6.49
N GLU A 156 12.56 -5.83 -7.12
CA GLU A 156 13.99 -5.94 -6.89
C GLU A 156 14.68 -4.59 -7.16
N ILE A 157 14.36 -3.93 -8.27
CA ILE A 157 14.89 -2.62 -8.61
C ILE A 157 14.50 -1.55 -7.58
N ALA A 158 13.23 -1.50 -7.16
CA ALA A 158 12.75 -0.50 -6.21
C ALA A 158 13.43 -0.64 -4.84
N VAL A 159 13.59 -1.87 -4.33
CA VAL A 159 14.35 -2.14 -3.08
C VAL A 159 15.81 -1.74 -3.22
N ASP A 160 16.44 -2.06 -4.34
CA ASP A 160 17.86 -1.76 -4.55
C ASP A 160 18.12 -0.25 -4.68
N ASN A 161 17.10 0.52 -5.05
CA ASN A 161 17.18 1.98 -5.18
C ASN A 161 16.86 2.72 -3.88
N GLY A 162 16.12 2.14 -2.94
CA GLY A 162 15.91 2.73 -1.62
C GLY A 162 14.71 2.19 -0.86
N ASP A 163 14.67 2.47 0.45
CA ASP A 163 13.63 1.97 1.36
C ASP A 163 12.76 3.05 2.01
N GLY A 164 12.91 4.32 1.58
CA GLY A 164 12.14 5.48 2.03
C GLY A 164 13.01 6.52 2.73
N GLY A 165 14.03 6.14 3.50
CA GLY A 165 15.05 7.03 4.07
C GLY A 165 14.59 8.08 5.12
N ASP A 166 13.37 8.59 5.08
CA ASP A 166 12.69 9.37 6.14
C ASP A 166 11.25 8.86 6.33
N ALA A 167 10.46 9.52 7.19
CA ALA A 167 9.17 8.98 7.62
C ALA A 167 7.98 9.41 6.75
N GLU A 168 8.13 10.43 5.90
CA GLU A 168 7.04 10.93 5.06
C GLU A 168 7.16 10.32 3.66
N GLU A 169 6.05 9.97 3.03
CA GLU A 169 6.02 9.24 1.75
C GLU A 169 5.34 10.05 0.61
N ASN A 170 5.60 9.71 -0.66
CA ASN A 170 5.10 10.44 -1.85
C ASN A 170 3.91 9.77 -2.55
N ASP A 171 2.89 9.40 -1.77
CA ASP A 171 1.69 8.71 -2.23
C ASP A 171 0.98 9.41 -3.39
N ILE A 172 0.81 10.74 -3.29
CA ILE A 172 0.00 11.48 -4.24
C ILE A 172 0.72 11.63 -5.58
N GLU A 173 2.05 11.84 -5.57
CA GLU A 173 2.88 11.82 -6.77
C GLU A 173 2.78 10.48 -7.50
N ALA A 174 2.78 9.36 -6.78
CA ALA A 174 2.62 8.03 -7.35
C ALA A 174 1.26 7.85 -8.02
N ILE A 175 0.17 8.29 -7.37
CA ILE A 175 -1.19 8.29 -7.94
C ILE A 175 -1.22 9.11 -9.23
N LEU A 176 -0.77 10.37 -9.18
CA LEU A 176 -0.82 11.28 -10.33
C LEU A 176 0.04 10.77 -11.49
N ALA A 177 1.19 10.16 -11.20
CA ALA A 177 2.05 9.55 -12.20
C ALA A 177 1.36 8.37 -12.90
N GLY A 178 0.66 7.52 -12.13
CA GLY A 178 -0.19 6.45 -12.65
C GLY A 178 -1.30 6.97 -13.55
N LEU A 179 -2.08 7.96 -13.09
CA LEU A 179 -3.18 8.56 -13.86
C LEU A 179 -2.70 9.21 -15.16
N ASN A 180 -1.56 9.91 -15.14
CA ASN A 180 -0.99 10.51 -16.33
C ASN A 180 -0.52 9.46 -17.36
N LYS A 181 0.02 8.34 -16.87
CA LYS A 181 0.51 7.26 -17.73
C LYS A 181 -0.61 6.39 -18.28
N PHE A 182 -1.64 6.13 -17.47
CA PHE A 182 -2.70 5.17 -17.76
C PHE A 182 -4.07 5.88 -17.83
N GLN A 183 -4.41 6.37 -19.02
CA GLN A 183 -5.62 7.19 -19.25
C GLN A 183 -6.96 6.42 -19.13
N GLU A 184 -6.93 5.12 -18.82
CA GLU A 184 -8.10 4.22 -18.77
C GLU A 184 -8.48 3.80 -17.34
N ALA A 185 -7.77 4.26 -16.31
CA ALA A 185 -8.04 3.85 -14.93
C ALA A 185 -9.34 4.48 -14.38
N GLN A 186 -10.21 3.65 -13.79
CA GLN A 186 -11.48 4.09 -13.19
C GLN A 186 -11.36 4.17 -11.68
N ASP A 187 -10.99 3.06 -11.03
CA ASP A 187 -10.78 3.02 -9.59
C ASP A 187 -9.29 3.12 -9.23
N ILE A 188 -8.95 4.02 -8.31
CA ILE A 188 -7.61 4.10 -7.73
C ILE A 188 -7.65 3.34 -6.41
N VAL A 189 -6.78 2.34 -6.26
CA VAL A 189 -6.59 1.63 -4.98
C VAL A 189 -5.19 1.94 -4.48
N LEU A 190 -5.09 2.78 -3.44
CA LEU A 190 -3.85 3.06 -2.73
C LEU A 190 -3.67 2.05 -1.59
N VAL A 191 -2.52 1.40 -1.50
CA VAL A 191 -2.16 0.52 -0.39
C VAL A 191 -0.93 1.08 0.31
N ALA A 192 -1.09 1.49 1.56
CA ALA A 192 -0.06 2.17 2.34
C ALA A 192 -0.07 1.70 3.81
N ASP A 193 1.00 2.00 4.54
CA ASP A 193 1.03 1.88 5.99
C ASP A 193 0.44 3.16 6.64
N SER A 194 0.88 3.49 7.86
CA SER A 194 0.43 4.69 8.59
C SER A 194 1.43 5.84 8.56
N SER A 195 2.38 5.83 7.61
CA SER A 195 3.37 6.88 7.42
C SER A 195 2.72 8.17 6.93
N PRO A 196 3.17 9.35 7.39
CA PRO A 196 2.67 10.63 6.92
C PRO A 196 2.82 10.82 5.39
N VAL A 197 1.84 11.47 4.78
CA VAL A 197 1.86 11.72 3.32
C VAL A 197 2.52 13.07 3.04
N ARG A 198 3.77 13.06 2.54
CA ARG A 198 4.59 14.24 2.24
C ARG A 198 3.88 15.25 1.36
N ASP A 199 3.20 14.73 0.35
CA ASP A 199 2.67 15.46 -0.79
C ASP A 199 1.14 15.56 -0.76
N ILE A 200 0.51 15.44 0.43
CA ILE A 200 -0.95 15.49 0.62
C ILE A 200 -1.58 16.74 -0.01
N LYS A 201 -0.84 17.86 -0.09
CA LYS A 201 -1.28 19.10 -0.76
C LYS A 201 -1.51 18.95 -2.27
N LEU A 202 -1.03 17.88 -2.89
CA LEU A 202 -1.29 17.58 -4.30
C LEU A 202 -2.63 16.84 -4.51
N MET A 203 -3.32 16.42 -3.44
CA MET A 203 -4.56 15.64 -3.54
C MET A 203 -5.66 16.36 -4.34
N TYR A 204 -5.63 17.70 -4.37
CA TYR A 204 -6.55 18.54 -5.14
C TYR A 204 -6.43 18.36 -6.66
N ASN A 205 -5.39 17.69 -7.14
CA ASN A 205 -5.20 17.35 -8.55
C ASN A 205 -5.79 15.98 -8.92
N ILE A 206 -6.39 15.27 -7.97
CA ILE A 206 -7.04 13.97 -8.22
C ILE A 206 -8.55 14.20 -8.34
N GLU A 207 -9.11 13.81 -9.49
CA GLU A 207 -10.56 13.94 -9.76
C GLU A 207 -11.32 12.64 -9.47
N GLN A 208 -10.65 11.49 -9.52
CA GLN A 208 -11.21 10.17 -9.29
C GLN A 208 -11.25 9.81 -7.79
N PRO A 209 -12.20 8.96 -7.35
CA PRO A 209 -12.18 8.38 -6.02
C PRO A 209 -10.87 7.64 -5.74
N VAL A 210 -10.27 7.88 -4.58
CA VAL A 210 -9.12 7.13 -4.09
C VAL A 210 -9.58 6.22 -2.97
N ASN A 211 -9.55 4.92 -3.24
CA ASN A 211 -9.88 3.87 -2.29
C ASN A 211 -8.59 3.43 -1.58
N ILE A 212 -8.57 3.50 -0.26
CA ILE A 212 -7.35 3.34 0.52
C ILE A 212 -7.43 2.06 1.34
N ILE A 213 -6.41 1.22 1.21
CA ILE A 213 -6.17 0.07 2.06
C ILE A 213 -5.05 0.44 3.03
N ILE A 214 -5.40 0.68 4.29
CA ILE A 214 -4.45 0.98 5.36
C ILE A 214 -4.02 -0.30 6.05
N CYS A 215 -2.73 -0.56 6.01
CA CYS A 215 -2.13 -1.81 6.48
C CYS A 215 -1.82 -1.81 7.98
N ASP A 216 -1.45 -0.65 8.53
CA ASP A 216 -1.02 -0.50 9.93
C ASP A 216 -1.86 0.52 10.69
N THR A 217 -1.81 0.41 12.02
CA THR A 217 -2.46 1.36 12.93
C THR A 217 -1.53 2.55 13.20
N GLY A 218 -2.03 3.77 13.10
CA GLY A 218 -1.23 4.96 13.39
C GLY A 218 -1.98 6.25 13.14
N ASN A 219 -1.24 7.34 12.91
CA ASN A 219 -1.85 8.61 12.50
C ASN A 219 -2.18 8.57 11.00
N ILE A 220 -3.41 8.18 10.70
CA ILE A 220 -3.90 8.04 9.33
C ILE A 220 -4.78 9.23 8.88
N GLN A 221 -4.64 10.39 9.54
CA GLN A 221 -5.45 11.58 9.29
C GLN A 221 -5.42 12.02 7.82
N ASP A 222 -4.25 11.95 7.17
CA ASP A 222 -4.10 12.36 5.77
C ASP A 222 -4.76 11.38 4.81
N TYR A 223 -4.72 10.07 5.10
CA TYR A 223 -5.45 9.06 4.33
C TYR A 223 -6.96 9.22 4.45
N ILE A 224 -7.50 9.42 5.66
CA ILE A 224 -8.93 9.70 5.84
C ILE A 224 -9.33 10.97 5.09
N ARG A 225 -8.48 12.01 5.12
CA ARG A 225 -8.71 13.25 4.34
C ARG A 225 -8.72 12.97 2.84
N LEU A 226 -7.77 12.19 2.32
CA LEU A 226 -7.69 11.84 0.90
C LEU A 226 -8.93 11.07 0.43
N ALA A 227 -9.31 10.01 1.13
CA ALA A 227 -10.50 9.22 0.82
C ALA A 227 -11.78 10.07 0.90
N TYR A 228 -11.93 10.86 1.98
CA TYR A 228 -13.08 11.75 2.14
C TYR A 228 -13.14 12.81 1.02
N TYR A 229 -12.03 13.45 0.68
CA TYR A 229 -12.00 14.52 -0.31
C TYR A 229 -12.37 14.02 -1.71
N THR A 230 -11.80 12.87 -2.09
CA THR A 230 -12.01 12.24 -3.40
C THR A 230 -13.33 11.46 -3.48
N GLY A 231 -13.95 11.16 -2.33
CA GLY A 231 -15.17 10.36 -2.27
C GLY A 231 -14.93 8.87 -2.50
N GLY A 232 -13.71 8.38 -2.22
CA GLY A 232 -13.39 6.96 -2.23
C GLY A 232 -13.67 6.28 -0.89
N THR A 233 -13.02 5.16 -0.64
CA THR A 233 -13.15 4.39 0.60
C THR A 233 -11.88 4.39 1.43
N ILE A 234 -11.98 4.03 2.71
CA ILE A 234 -10.83 3.66 3.54
C ILE A 234 -11.15 2.37 4.28
N THR A 235 -10.30 1.36 4.10
CA THR A 235 -10.44 0.04 4.70
C THR A 235 -9.18 -0.33 5.45
N SER A 236 -9.34 -0.92 6.64
CA SER A 236 -8.27 -1.56 7.40
C SER A 236 -8.61 -3.03 7.68
N ALA A 237 -7.84 -3.67 8.55
CA ALA A 237 -8.17 -5.01 9.01
C ALA A 237 -9.39 -5.09 9.95
N TYR A 238 -9.89 -3.94 10.43
CA TYR A 238 -10.88 -3.87 11.50
C TYR A 238 -12.09 -2.98 11.16
N ASP A 239 -11.90 -2.01 10.27
CA ASP A 239 -12.92 -1.03 9.94
C ASP A 239 -12.93 -0.70 8.45
N ASP A 240 -14.04 -0.13 8.00
CA ASP A 240 -14.28 0.22 6.61
C ASP A 240 -15.27 1.38 6.52
N ILE A 241 -14.97 2.37 5.68
CA ILE A 241 -15.85 3.51 5.42
C ILE A 241 -15.85 3.83 3.93
N ASP A 242 -17.05 4.02 3.39
CA ASP A 242 -17.29 4.55 2.05
C ASP A 242 -17.71 6.03 2.11
N PHE A 243 -16.98 6.90 1.41
CA PHE A 243 -17.25 8.34 1.30
C PHE A 243 -17.93 8.74 -0.01
N SER A 244 -18.50 7.80 -0.77
CA SER A 244 -19.26 8.07 -2.00
C SER A 244 -20.42 9.05 -1.78
N ASP A 245 -21.09 8.98 -0.62
CA ASP A 245 -22.09 9.95 -0.14
C ASP A 245 -21.55 10.88 0.96
N ARG A 246 -20.30 11.36 0.82
CA ARG A 246 -19.66 12.23 1.83
C ARG A 246 -20.46 13.46 2.28
N GLN A 247 -21.44 13.91 1.50
CA GLN A 247 -22.31 15.04 1.87
C GLN A 247 -23.19 14.73 3.09
N SER A 248 -23.48 13.46 3.36
CA SER A 248 -24.23 13.02 4.54
C SER A 248 -23.36 12.76 5.77
N ILE A 249 -22.04 12.78 5.61
CA ILE A 249 -21.05 12.49 6.66
C ILE A 249 -20.58 13.79 7.31
N ASN A 250 -20.52 13.83 8.65
CA ASN A 250 -19.98 14.98 9.37
C ASN A 250 -18.44 14.96 9.31
N PRO A 251 -17.79 15.89 8.58
CA PRO A 251 -16.33 15.87 8.43
C PRO A 251 -15.59 16.15 9.75
N ALA A 252 -16.23 16.72 10.76
CA ALA A 252 -15.61 16.98 12.06
C ALA A 252 -15.71 15.81 13.05
N ASN A 253 -16.34 14.68 12.65
CA ASN A 253 -16.56 13.54 13.52
C ASN A 253 -16.62 12.22 12.73
N ILE A 254 -15.54 11.92 12.01
CA ILE A 254 -15.37 10.62 11.34
C ILE A 254 -14.82 9.64 12.37
N VAL A 255 -15.49 8.52 12.58
CA VAL A 255 -15.04 7.46 13.50
C VAL A 255 -14.46 6.32 12.69
N PHE A 256 -13.17 6.00 12.89
CA PHE A 256 -12.49 4.89 12.24
C PHE A 256 -11.58 4.18 13.24
N GLU A 257 -11.70 2.85 13.33
CA GLU A 257 -11.03 2.00 14.33
C GLU A 257 -11.24 2.48 15.78
N GLY A 258 -12.38 3.12 16.06
CA GLY A 258 -12.71 3.69 17.36
C GLY A 258 -12.05 5.04 17.68
N ASN A 259 -11.25 5.60 16.77
CA ASN A 259 -10.68 6.95 16.88
C ASN A 259 -11.56 7.96 16.14
N ILE A 260 -11.54 9.23 16.59
CA ILE A 260 -12.28 10.33 15.97
C ILE A 260 -11.30 11.19 15.15
N TYR A 261 -11.67 11.48 13.91
CA TYR A 261 -10.92 12.30 12.97
C TYR A 261 -11.75 13.51 12.52
N ASP A 262 -11.07 14.64 12.35
CA ASP A 262 -11.63 15.89 11.82
C ASP A 262 -10.95 16.23 10.49
N VAL A 263 -11.68 16.10 9.39
CA VAL A 263 -11.26 16.45 8.02
C VAL A 263 -11.92 17.73 7.52
N SER A 264 -12.58 18.51 8.39
CA SER A 264 -13.27 19.74 8.01
C SER A 264 -12.30 20.87 7.65
N MET A 265 -11.11 20.87 8.24
CA MET A 265 -10.12 21.93 8.10
C MET A 265 -9.22 21.69 6.88
N GLU A 266 -9.66 22.16 5.71
CA GLU A 266 -8.75 22.76 4.70
C GLU A 266 -9.43 23.33 3.43
N THR A 267 -10.76 23.30 3.29
CA THR A 267 -11.42 24.04 2.20
C THR A 267 -11.25 25.57 2.30
N ALA A 268 -10.80 26.08 3.46
CA ALA A 268 -10.72 27.52 3.75
C ALA A 268 -9.35 28.19 3.51
N THR A 269 -8.24 27.43 3.39
CA THR A 269 -6.88 28.02 3.40
C THR A 269 -6.19 28.06 2.04
N LEU A 270 -6.76 27.46 1.00
CA LEU A 270 -6.11 27.32 -0.32
C LEU A 270 -6.61 28.27 -1.40
N ASN A 271 -7.63 29.08 -1.13
CA ASN A 271 -7.97 30.23 -1.99
C ASN A 271 -7.03 31.44 -1.80
N LYS A 272 -5.92 31.25 -1.08
CA LYS A 272 -4.88 32.26 -0.87
C LYS A 272 -3.50 31.61 -0.83
N GLN A 273 -3.00 31.15 -1.96
CA GLN A 273 -1.58 31.23 -2.33
C GLN A 273 -1.38 30.97 -3.81
#